data_AF-A0A6B3NQ26-F1
#
_entry.id   AF-A0A6B3NQ26-F1
#
_cell.length_a   1.000
_cell.length_b   1.000
_cell.length_c   1.000
_cell.angle_alpha   90.00
_cell.angle_beta   90.00
_cell.angle_gamma   90.00
#
_symmetry.space_group_name_H-M   'P 1'
#
loop_
_entity.id
_entity.type
_entity.pdbx_description
1 polymer ?
#
loop_
_entity_poly.entity_id
_entity_poly.type
_entity_poly.pdbx_seq_one_letter_code
_entity_poly.pdbx_strand_id
1 'polypeptide(L)' 'LRMKEQAMAWGATQVVNVRMETTNIGTNSNGIEVIAYGTGIR' A
#
# COMPACT_ATOMS: atom_id res chain seq x y z
N LEU A 1 -4.13 -8.03 -1.83
CA LEU A 1 -3.71 -6.68 -1.39
C LEU A 1 -2.51 -6.30 -2.24
N ARG A 2 -2.67 -5.36 -3.18
CA ARG A 2 -1.73 -5.17 -4.32
C ARG A 2 -0.26 -5.03 -3.88
N MET A 3 -0.01 -4.32 -2.79
CA MET A 3 1.34 -4.16 -2.23
C MET A 3 1.98 -5.48 -1.78
N LYS A 4 1.20 -6.40 -1.17
CA LYS A 4 1.68 -7.72 -0.75
C LYS A 4 1.94 -8.63 -1.95
N GLU A 5 1.07 -8.59 -2.96
CA GLU A 5 1.24 -9.35 -4.21
C GLU A 5 2.53 -8.96 -4.93
N GLN A 6 2.83 -7.65 -5.00
CA GLN A 6 4.08 -7.14 -5.54
C GLN A 6 5.30 -7.58 -4.72
N ALA A 7 5.23 -7.48 -3.39
CA ALA A 7 6.32 -7.92 -2.51
C ALA A 7 6.61 -9.43 -2.65
N MET A 8 5.58 -10.26 -2.76
CA MET A 8 5.74 -11.70 -2.98
C MET A 8 6.34 -12.02 -4.35
N ALA A 9 5.96 -11.28 -5.40
CA ALA A 9 6.57 -11.41 -6.72
C ALA A 9 8.08 -11.07 -6.72
N TRP A 10 8.52 -10.26 -5.76
CA TRP A 10 9.94 -9.92 -5.54
C TRP A 10 10.65 -10.89 -4.57
N GLY A 11 9.97 -11.95 -4.11
CA GLY A 11 10.55 -12.96 -3.24
C GLY A 11 10.51 -12.64 -1.74
N ALA A 12 9.74 -11.63 -1.32
CA ALA A 12 9.50 -11.36 0.09
C ALA A 12 8.58 -12.45 0.70
N THR A 13 8.90 -12.90 1.90
CA THR A 13 8.05 -13.81 2.69
C THR A 13 7.13 -13.03 3.63
N GLN A 14 7.55 -11.82 4.02
CA GLN A 14 6.83 -10.94 4.92
C GLN A 14 6.94 -9.48 4.49
N VAL A 15 6.00 -8.67 4.97
CA VAL A 15 6.02 -7.21 4.78
C VAL A 15 5.95 -6.57 6.16
N VAL A 16 6.93 -5.72 6.46
CA VAL A 16 7.08 -5.06 7.76
C VAL A 16 6.96 -3.55 7.63
N ASN A 17 6.72 -2.88 8.76
CA ASN A 17 6.55 -1.42 8.84
C ASN A 17 5.49 -0.91 7.84
N VAL A 18 4.35 -1.61 7.77
CA VAL A 18 3.25 -1.23 6.90
C VAL A 18 2.60 0.04 7.41
N ARG A 19 2.45 1.02 6.52
CA ARG A 19 1.72 2.26 6.78
C ARG A 19 0.67 2.46 5.70
N MET A 20 -0.39 3.16 6.09
CA MET A 20 -1.50 3.48 5.22
C MET A 20 -1.79 4.96 5.32
N GLU A 21 -1.92 5.59 4.17
CA GLU A 21 -2.29 7.00 4.04
C GLU A 21 -3.58 7.09 3.24
N THR A 22 -4.44 8.00 3.68
CA THR A 22 -5.71 8.28 3.05
C THR A 22 -5.80 9.75 2.74
N THR A 23 -6.10 10.05 1.48
CA THR A 23 -6.27 11.41 0.99
C THR A 23 -7.59 11.51 0.23
N ASN A 24 -8.33 12.59 0.49
CA ASN A 24 -9.51 12.91 -0.31
C ASN A 24 -9.03 13.50 -1.65
N ILE A 25 -9.39 12.86 -2.75
CA ILE A 25 -9.08 13.34 -4.09
C ILE A 25 -10.33 13.95 -4.72
N GLY A 26 -10.16 15.19 -5.21
CA GLY A 26 -11.14 15.90 -6.03
C GLY A 26 -11.69 17.16 -5.35
N THR A 27 -11.92 18.20 -6.15
CA THR A 27 -12.43 19.52 -5.74
C THR A 27 -13.79 19.44 -5.01
N ASN A 28 -14.53 18.33 -5.17
CA ASN A 28 -15.83 18.05 -4.55
C ASN A 28 -15.87 16.73 -3.75
N SER A 29 -14.75 16.25 -3.20
CA SER A 29 -14.70 15.14 -2.22
C SER A 29 -15.29 13.77 -2.67
N ASN A 30 -15.32 13.46 -3.97
CA ASN A 30 -15.95 12.23 -4.48
C ASN A 30 -15.02 11.01 -4.57
N GLY A 31 -13.80 11.10 -4.06
CA GLY A 31 -12.84 9.99 -4.08
C GLY A 31 -11.98 9.95 -2.84
N ILE A 32 -11.78 8.75 -2.30
CA ILE A 32 -10.80 8.48 -1.25
C ILE A 32 -9.68 7.67 -1.91
N GLU A 33 -8.48 8.25 -1.96
CA GLU A 33 -7.27 7.52 -2.31
C GLU A 33 -6.71 6.84 -1.07
N VAL A 34 -6.36 5.57 -1.22
CA VAL A 34 -5.72 4.77 -0.18
C VAL A 34 -4.38 4.30 -0.71
N ILE A 35 -3.30 4.78 -0.10
CA ILE A 35 -1.94 4.35 -0.42
C ILE A 35 -1.44 3.50 0.75
N ALA A 36 -0.96 2.30 0.45
CA ALA A 36 -0.34 1.41 1.42
C ALA A 36 1.10 1.10 1.00
N TYR A 37 2.05 1.30 1.91
CA TYR A 37 3.47 1.09 1.67
C TYR A 37 4.15 0.47 2.90
N GLY A 38 5.34 -0.10 2.69
CA GLY A 38 6.10 -0.84 3.69
C GLY A 38 7.26 -1.59 3.04
N THR A 39 7.98 -2.40 3.82
CA THR A 39 9.20 -3.07 3.36
C THR A 39 8.99 -4.58 3.26
N GLY A 40 9.18 -5.13 2.07
CA GLY A 40 9.24 -6.58 1.88
C GLY A 40 10.57 -7.14 2.39
N ILE A 41 10.51 -8.17 3.24
CA ILE A 41 11.68 -8.91 3.75
C ILE A 41 11.52 -10.39 3.43
N ARG A 42 12.65 -11.11 3.42
CA ARG A 42 12.68 -12.56 3.23
C ARG A 42 12.66 -13.29 4.56
#